data_AF-A0A972XBZ7-F1
#
_entry.id   AF-A0A972XBZ7-F1
#
_cell.length_a   1.000
_cell.length_b   1.000
_cell.length_c   1.000
_cell.angle_alpha   90.00
_cell.angle_beta   90.00
_cell.angle_gamma   90.00
#
_symmetry.space_group_name_H-M   'P 1'
#
loop_
_entity.id
_entity.type
_entity.pdbx_description
1 polymer ?
#
loop_
_entity_poly.entity_id
_entity_poly.type
_entity_poly.pdbx_seq_one_letter_code
_entity_poly.pdbx_strand_id
1 'polypeptide(L)'
;MIIDCHGHYTTSPAALENWRNLQIANLNAPALGPKASDLKISDDELRESIEKNQLLKMQERGSDLTIFSPRASFMAHHIGDLN
;
A
#
# COMPACT_ATOMS: atom_id res chain seq x y z
N MET A 1 4.01 13.56 -23.31
CA MET A 1 3.58 12.62 -22.27
C MET A 1 4.77 11.78 -21.85
N ILE A 2 5.16 11.86 -20.58
CA ILE A 2 6.22 11.11 -19.91
C ILE A 2 5.53 10.11 -18.99
N ILE A 3 5.75 8.82 -19.24
CA ILE A 3 5.17 7.73 -18.46
C ILE A 3 6.28 7.05 -17.67
N ASP A 4 6.14 7.01 -16.36
CA ASP A 4 6.94 6.17 -15.49
C ASP A 4 6.29 4.78 -15.41
N CYS A 5 6.97 3.76 -15.95
CA CYS A 5 6.43 2.40 -15.97
C CYS A 5 6.60 1.65 -14.64
N HIS A 6 7.27 2.23 -13.64
CA HIS A 6 7.59 1.54 -12.39
C HIS A 6 7.41 2.44 -11.18
N GLY A 7 6.17 2.52 -10.68
CA GLY A 7 5.84 3.12 -9.39
C GLY A 7 5.28 2.12 -8.38
N HIS A 8 5.69 2.28 -7.12
CA HIS A 8 5.12 1.53 -6.00
C HIS A 8 4.47 2.48 -4.98
N TYR A 9 3.37 2.04 -4.36
CA TYR A 9 2.72 2.79 -3.29
C TYR A 9 3.44 2.64 -1.95
N THR A 10 4.57 3.34 -1.80
CA THR A 10 5.45 3.26 -0.62
C THR A 10 5.03 4.16 0.55
N THR A 11 4.03 5.01 0.34
CA THR A 11 3.54 6.03 1.29
C THR A 11 2.14 5.74 1.80
N SER A 12 1.66 4.49 1.67
CA SER A 12 0.33 4.08 2.14
C SER A 12 0.08 4.43 3.60
N PRO A 13 -1.16 4.76 4.01
CA PRO A 13 -1.51 5.01 5.40
C PRO A 13 -1.09 3.87 6.33
N ALA A 14 -0.66 4.23 7.55
CA ALA A 14 -0.13 3.28 8.54
C ALA A 14 -1.13 2.17 8.92
N ALA A 15 -2.44 2.42 8.75
CA ALA A 15 -3.48 1.41 8.95
C ALA A 15 -3.25 0.14 8.13
N LEU A 16 -2.71 0.25 6.90
CA LEU A 16 -2.40 -0.91 6.05
C LEU A 16 -1.29 -1.77 6.67
N GLU A 17 -0.23 -1.13 7.18
CA GLU A 17 0.88 -1.84 7.81
C GLU A 17 0.45 -2.50 9.13
N ASN A 18 -0.32 -1.79 9.96
CA ASN A 18 -0.86 -2.33 11.20
C ASN A 18 -1.75 -3.54 10.94
N TRP A 19 -2.62 -3.47 9.94
CA TRP A 19 -3.48 -4.58 9.55
C TRP A 19 -2.67 -5.78 9.05
N ARG A 20 -1.65 -5.57 8.20
CA ARG A 20 -0.77 -6.65 7.74
C ARG A 20 0.00 -7.28 8.90
N ASN A 21 0.47 -6.50 9.86
CA ASN A 21 1.17 -7.02 11.04
C ASN A 21 0.25 -7.91 11.90
N LEU A 22 -1.01 -7.50 12.10
CA LEU A 22 -2.02 -8.32 12.77
C LEU A 22 -2.32 -9.61 12.00
N GLN A 23 -2.38 -9.54 10.67
CA GLN A 23 -2.55 -10.70 9.82
C GLN A 23 -1.38 -11.69 9.98
N ILE A 24 -0.14 -11.20 9.91
CA ILE A 24 1.08 -12.01 10.07
C ILE A 24 1.12 -12.67 11.45
N ALA A 25 0.76 -11.93 12.51
CA ALA A 25 0.75 -12.44 13.87
C ALA A 25 -0.23 -13.61 14.09
N ASN A 26 -1.25 -13.74 13.24
CA ASN A 26 -2.31 -14.74 13.35
C ASN A 26 -2.31 -15.77 12.21
N LEU A 27 -1.20 -15.92 11.46
CA LEU A 27 -1.14 -16.87 10.33
C LEU A 27 -1.49 -18.31 10.72
N ASN A 28 -1.07 -18.76 11.90
CA ASN A 28 -1.34 -20.12 12.38
C ASN A 28 -2.77 -20.27 12.95
N ALA A 29 -3.50 -19.17 13.14
CA ALA A 29 -4.87 -19.16 13.63
C ALA A 29 -5.69 -18.03 12.93
N PRO A 30 -5.96 -18.13 11.62
CA PRO A 30 -6.54 -17.03 10.83
C PRO A 30 -7.89 -16.50 11.35
N ALA A 31 -8.66 -17.34 12.05
CA ALA A 31 -9.91 -16.95 12.71
C ALA A 31 -9.72 -15.86 13.79
N LEU A 32 -8.52 -15.70 14.32
CA LEU A 32 -8.13 -14.64 15.26
C LEU A 32 -7.49 -13.42 14.57
N GLY A 33 -7.21 -13.54 13.27
CA GLY A 33 -6.64 -12.48 12.45
C GLY A 33 -7.65 -11.37 12.13
N PRO A 34 -7.17 -10.23 11.61
CA PRO A 34 -8.02 -9.13 11.24
C PRO A 34 -8.85 -9.51 9.99
N LYS A 35 -10.09 -9.03 9.93
CA LYS A 35 -10.94 -9.18 8.75
C LYS A 35 -10.64 -8.07 7.76
N ALA A 36 -10.93 -8.30 6.48
CA ALA A 36 -10.82 -7.25 5.45
C ALA A 36 -11.68 -6.02 5.81
N SER A 37 -12.84 -6.23 6.44
CA SER A 37 -13.72 -5.16 6.92
C SER A 37 -13.09 -4.28 8.00
N ASP A 38 -12.05 -4.75 8.70
CA ASP A 38 -11.42 -4.05 9.82
C ASP A 38 -10.39 -3.03 9.33
N LEU A 39 -9.90 -3.18 8.08
CA LEU A 39 -9.05 -2.19 7.46
C LEU A 39 -9.89 -0.96 7.09
N LYS A 40 -9.64 0.15 7.77
CA LYS A 40 -10.26 1.45 7.50
C LYS A 40 -9.18 2.40 6.99
N ILE A 41 -9.37 2.87 5.77
CA ILE A 41 -8.57 3.93 5.15
C ILE A 41 -9.58 4.82 4.45
N SER A 42 -9.62 6.10 4.83
CA SER A 42 -10.48 7.10 4.20
C SER A 42 -9.88 7.62 2.90
N ASP A 43 -10.73 8.19 2.04
CA ASP A 43 -10.26 8.86 0.83
C ASP A 43 -9.33 10.05 1.13
N ASP A 44 -9.52 10.73 2.26
CA ASP A 44 -8.67 11.86 2.65
C ASP A 44 -7.25 11.40 3.01
N GLU A 45 -7.13 10.27 3.72
CA GLU A 45 -5.82 9.64 3.97
C GLU A 45 -5.14 9.19 2.68
N LEU A 46 -5.91 8.66 1.71
CA LEU A 46 -5.39 8.30 0.39
C LEU A 46 -4.89 9.53 -0.36
N ARG A 47 -5.70 10.60 -0.44
CA ARG A 47 -5.32 11.86 -1.10
C ARG A 47 -4.07 12.45 -0.47
N GLU A 48 -4.05 12.61 0.85
CA GLU A 48 -2.91 13.17 1.58
C GLU A 48 -1.62 12.40 1.26
N SER A 49 -1.67 11.07 1.30
CA SER A 49 -0.50 10.22 1.06
C SER A 49 0.08 10.31 -0.36
N ILE A 50 -0.76 10.59 -1.37
CA ILE A 50 -0.36 10.70 -2.77
C ILE A 50 0.03 12.14 -3.11
N GLU A 51 -0.77 13.11 -2.70
CA GLU A 51 -0.59 14.53 -2.99
C GLU A 51 0.74 15.05 -2.42
N LYS A 52 1.05 14.71 -1.16
CA LYS A 52 2.27 15.16 -0.49
C LYS A 52 3.54 14.43 -0.96
N ASN A 53 3.39 13.34 -1.73
CA ASN A 53 4.50 12.49 -2.15
C ASN A 53 4.56 12.32 -3.68
N GLN A 54 3.95 11.26 -4.23
CA GLN A 54 4.10 10.89 -5.63
C GLN A 54 3.63 12.01 -6.56
N LEU A 55 2.47 12.63 -6.30
CA LEU A 55 1.94 13.68 -7.17
C LEU A 55 2.84 14.92 -7.16
N LEU A 56 3.27 15.37 -5.97
CA LEU A 56 4.23 16.48 -5.83
C LEU A 56 5.52 16.20 -6.61
N LYS A 57 6.08 14.98 -6.49
CA LYS A 57 7.31 14.61 -7.22
C LYS A 57 7.08 14.43 -8.71
N MET A 58 5.92 13.97 -9.16
CA MET A 58 5.57 13.93 -10.58
C MET A 58 5.55 15.35 -11.16
N GLN A 59 4.94 16.31 -10.47
CA GLN A 59 4.89 17.72 -10.88
C GLN A 59 6.29 18.36 -10.92
N GLU A 60 7.09 18.19 -9.87
CA GLU A 60 8.46 18.70 -9.80
C GLU A 60 9.38 18.13 -10.91
N ARG A 61 9.12 16.89 -11.34
CA ARG A 61 9.95 16.15 -12.31
C ARG A 61 9.40 16.14 -13.74
N GLY A 62 8.22 16.71 -13.97
CA GLY A 62 7.55 16.69 -15.27
C GLY A 62 7.09 15.31 -15.74
N SER A 63 6.65 14.43 -14.82
CA SER A 63 6.04 13.14 -15.17
C SER A 63 4.52 13.28 -15.31
N ASP A 64 3.94 12.70 -16.37
CA ASP A 64 2.50 12.82 -16.66
C ASP A 64 1.69 11.66 -16.08
N LEU A 65 2.24 10.45 -16.06
CA LEU A 65 1.55 9.24 -15.59
C LEU A 65 2.54 8.26 -14.97
N THR A 66 2.13 7.57 -13.91
CA THR A 66 2.88 6.45 -13.34
C THR A 66 2.04 5.18 -13.39
N ILE A 67 2.59 4.10 -13.93
CA ILE A 67 2.02 2.76 -13.75
C ILE A 67 2.30 2.34 -12.31
N PHE A 68 1.24 2.28 -11.51
CA PHE A 68 1.33 2.20 -10.06
C PHE A 68 0.94 0.82 -9.54
N SER A 69 1.75 0.25 -8.66
CA SER A 69 1.59 -1.10 -8.12
C SER A 69 1.79 -1.13 -6.59
N PRO A 70 1.38 -2.20 -5.89
CA PRO A 70 1.65 -2.36 -4.46
C PRO A 70 3.15 -2.34 -4.12
N ARG A 71 3.49 -1.99 -2.87
CA ARG A 71 4.87 -1.95 -2.39
C ARG A 71 5.52 -3.34 -2.34
N ALA A 72 6.51 -3.58 -3.19
CA ALA A 72 7.22 -4.88 -3.29
C ALA A 72 7.74 -5.41 -1.94
N SER A 73 8.43 -4.58 -1.14
CA SER A 73 9.04 -5.03 0.13
C SER A 73 8.01 -5.45 1.18
N PHE A 74 6.77 -4.96 1.07
CA PHE A 74 5.71 -5.20 2.04
C PHE A 74 4.77 -6.33 1.63
N MET A 75 4.89 -6.81 0.38
CA MET A 75 4.14 -7.96 -0.11
C MET A 75 4.58 -9.26 0.59
N ALA A 76 5.83 -9.33 1.07
CA ALA A 76 6.37 -10.45 1.84
C ALA A 76 5.90 -11.81 1.27
N HIS A 77 6.19 -12.05 -0.02
CA HIS A 77 5.68 -13.18 -0.81
C HIS A 77 5.99 -14.57 -0.21
N HIS A 78 6.90 -14.63 0.76
CA HIS A 78 7.29 -15.83 1.50
C HIS A 78 6.47 -16.03 2.79
N ILE A 79 5.56 -15.11 3.15
CA ILE A 79 4.78 -15.10 4.38
C ILE A 79 3.29 -15.25 4.05
N GLY A 80 2.75 -16.42 4.40
CA GLY A 80 1.38 -16.85 4.13
C GLY A 80 1.34 -18.05 3.17
N ASP A 81 0.16 -18.66 3.03
CA ASP A 81 -0.12 -19.72 2.07
C ASP A 81 -1.37 -19.37 1.25
N LEU A 82 -1.79 -20.26 0.35
CA LEU A 82 -2.92 -20.05 -0.56
C LEU A 82 -4.28 -20.40 0.08
N ASN A 83 -4.32 -20.71 1.39
CA ASN A 83 -5.41 -21.43 2.03
C ASN A 83 -6.52 -20.53 2.58
#